data_AF-A0A8D8CAA5-F1
#
_entry.id   AF-A0A8D8CAA5-F1
#
_cell.length_a   1.000
_cell.length_b   1.000
_cell.length_c   1.000
_cell.angle_alpha   90.00
_cell.angle_beta   90.00
_cell.angle_gamma   90.00
#
_symmetry.space_group_name_H-M   'P 1'
#
loop_
_entity.id
_entity.type
_entity.pdbx_description
1 polymer ?
#
loop_
_entity_poly.entity_id
_entity_poly.type
_entity_poly.pdbx_seq_one_letter_code
_entity_poly.pdbx_strand_id
1 'polypeptide(L)'
;MASSLNVESPNVHYSDKHIEVDYQYQTTSVLAEGPAGYTVRPETTELSIRTDRHVPKMGLMLAGWGGNNGSTLTAALEANKRGLEWRTRTGMQKANWFGSITQASTVLLGTDANGHDVHIPMNKLVPMVNPDDIVVDGWDISSMNIGDAMVRAKVLEVPLQDQVYKKLSQLKPRPSIYDPDFIAANQADRADNTIPGTRYQQYQQIVKDIQDFKKSSGVEKVVVLWTANTERFSEVQKGLNTTMAELEKSLKENKSEISPSTIFAMAAIAEGVSLACFCFGLLKKWFKQRFS
;
A
#
# COMPACT_ATOMS: atom_id res chain seq x y z
N MET A 1 -16.86 5.55 10.75
CA MET A 1 -17.22 6.28 11.98
C MET A 1 -16.60 7.67 11.91
N ALA A 2 -17.36 8.73 12.17
CA ALA A 2 -16.81 10.09 12.23
C ALA A 2 -15.69 10.15 13.29
N SER A 3 -14.61 10.89 13.00
CA SER A 3 -13.58 11.20 14.00
C SER A 3 -14.25 11.83 15.22
N SER A 4 -13.95 11.32 16.41
CA SER A 4 -14.48 11.81 17.69
C SER A 4 -13.70 13.00 18.24
N LEU A 5 -12.70 13.50 17.50
CA LEU A 5 -11.88 14.63 17.89
C LEU A 5 -12.42 15.93 17.27
N ASN A 6 -12.79 16.87 18.13
CA ASN A 6 -13.12 18.24 17.75
C ASN A 6 -12.03 19.18 18.26
N VAL A 7 -11.39 19.93 17.37
CA VAL A 7 -10.36 20.91 17.72
C VAL A 7 -10.96 22.30 17.68
N GLU A 8 -11.14 22.92 18.84
CA GLU A 8 -11.62 24.29 18.96
C GLU A 8 -10.46 25.27 18.70
N SER A 9 -10.34 25.70 17.45
CA SER A 9 -9.29 26.63 17.02
C SER A 9 -9.83 27.58 15.96
N PRO A 10 -9.44 28.87 15.96
CA PRO A 10 -9.81 29.80 14.89
C PRO A 10 -9.26 29.39 13.51
N ASN A 11 -8.24 28.52 13.48
CA ASN A 11 -7.57 28.06 12.26
C ASN A 11 -8.10 26.72 11.74
N VAL A 12 -9.15 26.17 12.35
CA VAL A 12 -9.76 24.90 11.95
C VAL A 12 -11.24 25.11 11.66
N HIS A 13 -11.64 24.79 10.44
CA HIS A 13 -13.01 24.96 9.98
C HIS A 13 -13.60 23.61 9.58
N TYR A 14 -14.72 23.26 10.22
CA TYR A 14 -15.44 22.02 9.95
C TYR A 14 -16.68 22.31 9.08
N SER A 15 -16.81 21.54 8.00
CA SER A 15 -18.05 21.45 7.21
C SER A 15 -18.50 19.98 7.13
N ASP A 16 -19.68 19.72 6.59
CA ASP A 16 -20.17 18.34 6.41
C ASP A 16 -19.22 17.49 5.54
N LYS A 17 -18.52 18.11 4.59
CA LYS A 17 -17.68 17.42 3.61
C LYS A 17 -16.19 17.48 3.93
N HIS A 18 -15.72 18.55 4.56
CA HIS A 18 -14.29 18.79 4.73
C HIS A 18 -13.91 19.31 6.11
N ILE A 19 -12.67 19.03 6.50
CA ILE A 19 -11.92 19.72 7.56
C ILE A 19 -10.90 20.60 6.84
N GLU A 20 -10.96 21.91 7.05
CA GLU A 20 -10.04 22.88 6.47
C GLU A 20 -9.17 23.48 7.58
N VAL A 21 -7.86 23.53 7.35
CA VAL A 21 -6.87 23.97 8.33
C VAL A 21 -5.93 24.97 7.70
N ASP A 22 -5.79 26.14 8.33
CA ASP A 22 -4.74 27.09 8.02
C ASP A 22 -3.54 26.84 8.94
N TYR A 23 -2.41 26.49 8.35
CA TYR A 23 -1.23 26.00 9.04
C TYR A 23 0.03 26.79 8.64
N GLN A 24 0.70 27.35 9.65
CA GLN A 24 1.98 28.04 9.47
C GLN A 24 3.12 27.02 9.53
N TYR A 25 3.64 26.63 8.37
CA TYR A 25 4.83 25.79 8.30
C TYR A 25 6.09 26.65 8.48
N GLN A 26 6.71 26.51 9.65
CA GLN A 26 7.96 27.19 9.97
C GLN A 26 9.15 26.27 9.72
N THR A 27 10.13 26.77 8.98
CA THR A 27 11.39 26.08 8.68
C THR A 27 12.55 27.07 8.75
N THR A 28 13.79 26.60 8.58
CA THR A 28 14.98 27.45 8.56
C THR A 28 15.90 27.04 7.43
N SER A 29 16.23 27.99 6.57
CA SER A 29 17.15 27.82 5.44
C SER A 29 18.57 28.23 5.85
N VAL A 30 19.56 27.39 5.56
CA VAL A 30 20.99 27.73 5.74
C VAL A 30 21.48 28.41 4.47
N LEU A 31 21.87 29.68 4.57
CA LEU A 31 22.28 30.50 3.42
C LEU A 31 23.79 30.46 3.18
N ALA A 32 24.57 30.27 4.25
CA ALA A 32 26.01 30.15 4.18
C ALA A 32 26.53 29.29 5.34
N GLU A 33 27.57 28.51 5.06
CA GLU A 33 28.31 27.69 6.00
C GLU A 33 29.81 27.80 5.71
N GLY A 34 30.62 28.01 6.74
CA GLY A 34 32.08 28.03 6.60
C GLY A 34 32.82 28.27 7.92
N PRO A 35 34.16 28.48 7.87
CA PRO A 35 35.00 28.64 9.07
C PRO A 35 34.60 29.83 9.96
N ALA A 36 33.94 30.84 9.39
CA ALA A 36 33.44 32.02 10.11
C ALA A 36 32.05 31.80 10.76
N GLY A 37 31.44 30.63 10.60
CA GLY A 37 30.15 30.28 11.17
C GLY A 37 29.06 30.03 10.11
N TYR A 38 27.81 30.14 10.56
CA TYR A 38 26.61 29.85 9.78
C TYR A 38 25.73 31.09 9.67
N THR A 39 25.17 31.31 8.48
CA THR A 39 24.09 32.28 8.27
C THR A 39 22.82 31.51 7.99
N VAL A 40 21.83 31.64 8.87
CA VAL A 40 20.53 30.97 8.75
C VAL A 40 19.40 31.98 8.63
N ARG A 41 18.31 31.59 7.97
CA ARG A 41 17.10 32.39 7.79
C ARG A 41 15.87 31.57 8.17
N PRO A 42 15.19 31.90 9.28
CA PRO A 42 13.87 31.37 9.57
C PRO A 42 12.87 31.83 8.51
N GLU A 43 12.02 30.91 8.06
CA GLU A 43 11.03 31.11 7.01
C GLU A 43 9.69 30.51 7.45
N THR A 44 8.60 31.22 7.16
CA THR A 44 7.24 30.75 7.43
C THR A 44 6.48 30.67 6.11
N THR A 45 5.85 29.52 5.86
CA THR A 45 4.95 29.29 4.72
C THR A 45 3.55 29.02 5.22
N GLU A 46 2.58 29.81 4.77
CA GLU A 46 1.16 29.58 5.03
C GLU A 46 0.64 28.45 4.14
N LEU A 47 0.09 27.40 4.75
CA LEU A 47 -0.51 26.26 4.06
C LEU A 47 -1.99 26.20 4.40
N SER A 48 -2.84 26.07 3.37
CA SER A 48 -4.25 25.73 3.57
C SER A 48 -4.46 24.27 3.20
N ILE A 49 -4.81 23.44 4.18
CA ILE A 49 -4.94 21.99 4.06
C ILE A 49 -6.42 21.62 4.15
N ARG A 50 -6.93 20.95 3.12
CA ARG A 50 -8.29 20.42 3.08
C ARG A 50 -8.27 18.89 3.18
N THR A 51 -8.96 18.35 4.18
CA THR A 51 -9.15 16.92 4.37
C THR A 51 -10.61 16.55 4.10
N ASP A 52 -10.86 15.64 3.16
CA ASP A 52 -12.19 15.07 2.91
C ASP A 52 -12.62 14.20 4.10
N ARG A 53 -13.86 14.40 4.56
CA ARG A 53 -14.45 13.64 5.67
C ARG A 53 -15.04 12.31 5.22
N HIS A 54 -15.30 12.15 3.92
CA HIS A 54 -15.77 10.89 3.36
C HIS A 54 -14.66 9.85 3.37
N VAL A 55 -14.91 8.72 4.05
CA VAL A 55 -13.99 7.57 4.07
C VAL A 55 -14.44 6.62 2.96
N PRO A 56 -13.68 6.48 1.87
CA PRO A 56 -14.11 5.69 0.73
C PRO A 56 -14.07 4.20 1.03
N LYS A 57 -14.96 3.43 0.40
CA LYS A 57 -14.80 1.98 0.35
C LYS A 57 -13.50 1.65 -0.40
N MET A 58 -12.54 1.05 0.30
CA MET A 58 -11.18 0.84 -0.19
C MET A 58 -10.99 -0.59 -0.70
N GLY A 59 -10.43 -0.70 -1.91
CA GLY A 59 -9.89 -1.92 -2.47
C GLY A 59 -8.35 -1.94 -2.39
N LEU A 60 -7.79 -3.09 -2.05
CA LEU A 60 -6.36 -3.33 -2.03
C LEU A 60 -6.03 -4.47 -2.99
N MET A 61 -5.24 -4.18 -4.03
CA MET A 61 -4.78 -5.19 -4.98
C MET A 61 -3.31 -5.52 -4.74
N LEU A 62 -3.01 -6.78 -4.43
CA LEU A 62 -1.66 -7.22 -4.07
C LEU A 62 -0.97 -7.89 -5.26
N ALA A 63 0.16 -7.37 -5.73
CA ALA A 63 1.07 -8.15 -6.55
C ALA A 63 1.88 -9.06 -5.63
N GLY A 64 1.82 -10.38 -5.85
CA GLY A 64 2.32 -11.39 -4.91
C GLY A 64 1.31 -11.75 -3.82
N TRP A 65 0.01 -11.72 -4.13
CA TRP A 65 -1.07 -11.97 -3.16
C TRP A 65 -0.96 -13.34 -2.50
N GLY A 66 -0.58 -14.36 -3.27
CA GLY A 66 -0.37 -15.71 -2.79
C GLY A 66 0.93 -15.89 -2.01
N GLY A 67 1.72 -14.84 -1.77
CA GLY A 67 2.93 -14.89 -0.93
C GLY A 67 2.63 -14.94 0.58
N ASN A 68 3.69 -14.97 1.40
CA ASN A 68 3.55 -15.02 2.86
C ASN A 68 2.83 -13.78 3.39
N ASN A 69 3.21 -12.59 2.93
CA ASN A 69 2.58 -11.34 3.36
C ASN A 69 1.13 -11.24 2.89
N GLY A 70 0.85 -11.55 1.61
CA GLY A 70 -0.50 -11.41 1.06
C GLY A 70 -1.50 -12.38 1.68
N SER A 71 -1.12 -13.65 1.88
CA SER A 71 -1.96 -14.63 2.56
C SER A 71 -2.18 -14.28 4.03
N THR A 72 -1.13 -13.85 4.74
CA THR A 72 -1.23 -13.42 6.15
C THR A 72 -2.12 -12.20 6.31
N LEU A 73 -1.96 -11.17 5.46
CA LEU A 73 -2.80 -9.97 5.50
C LEU A 73 -4.27 -10.31 5.25
N THR A 74 -4.54 -11.17 4.28
CA THR A 74 -5.92 -11.60 3.95
C THR A 74 -6.56 -12.35 5.12
N ALA A 75 -5.81 -13.25 5.76
CA ALA A 75 -6.26 -13.97 6.94
C ALA A 75 -6.47 -13.02 8.14
N ALA A 76 -5.59 -12.04 8.35
CA ALA A 76 -5.71 -11.06 9.43
C ALA A 76 -6.96 -10.18 9.26
N LEU A 77 -7.27 -9.75 8.04
CA LEU A 77 -8.49 -9.00 7.72
C LEU A 77 -9.74 -9.82 8.05
N GLU A 78 -9.80 -11.06 7.58
CA GLU A 78 -10.91 -11.98 7.85
C GLU A 78 -11.07 -12.26 9.36
N ALA A 79 -9.96 -12.49 10.05
CA ALA A 79 -9.95 -12.79 11.48
C ALA A 79 -10.42 -11.61 12.33
N ASN A 80 -9.92 -10.40 12.06
CA ASN A 80 -10.32 -9.19 12.77
C ASN A 80 -11.79 -8.84 12.49
N LYS A 81 -12.20 -8.90 11.21
CA LYS A 81 -13.58 -8.64 10.81
C LYS A 81 -14.60 -9.56 11.50
N ARG A 82 -14.24 -10.82 11.74
CA ARG A 82 -15.09 -11.79 12.45
C ARG A 82 -14.86 -11.81 13.96
N GLY A 83 -13.93 -11.02 14.48
CA GLY A 83 -13.57 -10.99 15.90
C GLY A 83 -13.11 -12.36 16.41
N LEU A 84 -12.34 -13.10 15.60
CA LEU A 84 -11.97 -14.48 15.91
C LEU A 84 -11.07 -14.58 17.13
N GLU A 85 -11.24 -15.69 17.84
CA GLU A 85 -10.39 -16.11 18.95
C GLU A 85 -9.88 -17.53 18.70
N TRP A 86 -8.67 -17.82 19.17
CA TRP A 86 -8.08 -19.15 19.03
C TRP A 86 -7.18 -19.47 20.20
N ARG A 87 -7.13 -20.75 20.55
CA ARG A 87 -6.25 -21.24 21.61
C ARG A 87 -4.82 -21.37 21.09
N THR A 88 -3.86 -20.90 21.88
CA THR A 88 -2.43 -21.18 21.73
C THR A 88 -1.93 -21.96 22.95
N ARG A 89 -0.62 -22.27 22.99
CA ARG A 89 0.01 -22.91 24.15
C ARG A 89 -0.07 -22.07 25.43
N THR A 90 -0.25 -20.76 25.31
CA THR A 90 -0.23 -19.81 26.44
C THR A 90 -1.62 -19.27 26.82
N GLY A 91 -2.68 -19.64 26.11
CA GLY A 91 -4.04 -19.23 26.44
C GLY A 91 -4.91 -18.96 25.21
N MET A 92 -6.04 -18.30 25.42
CA MET A 92 -6.86 -17.79 24.33
C MET A 92 -6.23 -16.50 23.78
N GLN A 93 -6.17 -16.39 22.45
CA GLN A 93 -5.76 -15.20 21.73
C GLN A 93 -6.96 -14.65 20.96
N LYS A 94 -7.01 -13.32 20.80
CA LYS A 94 -8.01 -12.62 20.01
C LYS A 94 -7.34 -11.90 18.84
N ALA A 95 -8.00 -11.92 17.68
CA ALA A 95 -7.58 -11.15 16.51
C ALA A 95 -7.40 -9.67 16.89
N ASN A 96 -6.29 -9.09 16.43
CA ASN A 96 -5.94 -7.70 16.68
C ASN A 96 -5.07 -7.15 15.53
N TRP A 97 -4.77 -5.85 15.61
CA TRP A 97 -3.91 -5.12 14.68
C TRP A 97 -2.58 -4.70 15.33
N PHE A 98 -2.04 -5.49 16.28
CA PHE A 98 -0.74 -5.17 16.88
C PHE A 98 0.37 -5.11 15.83
N GLY A 99 1.31 -4.19 16.04
CA GLY A 99 2.34 -3.84 15.06
C GLY A 99 1.88 -2.85 13.98
N SER A 100 0.59 -2.58 13.84
CA SER A 100 0.09 -1.50 12.99
C SER A 100 0.15 -0.16 13.72
N ILE A 101 0.97 0.77 13.23
CA ILE A 101 1.04 2.12 13.80
C ILE A 101 -0.33 2.80 13.76
N THR A 102 -1.07 2.70 12.66
CA THR A 102 -2.36 3.39 12.56
C THR A 102 -3.42 2.82 13.51
N GLN A 103 -3.42 1.51 13.77
CA GLN A 103 -4.48 0.86 14.56
C GLN A 103 -4.13 0.62 16.02
N ALA A 104 -2.84 0.53 16.36
CA ALA A 104 -2.37 0.14 17.69
C ALA A 104 -1.48 1.20 18.36
N SER A 105 -1.27 2.37 17.76
CA SER A 105 -0.55 3.48 18.40
C SER A 105 -1.48 4.62 18.83
N THR A 106 -0.95 5.45 19.71
CA THR A 106 -1.59 6.67 20.19
C THR A 106 -0.74 7.89 19.91
N VAL A 107 -1.37 9.06 19.84
CA VAL A 107 -0.73 10.36 19.69
C VAL A 107 -1.09 11.23 20.91
N LEU A 108 -0.10 11.94 21.45
CA LEU A 108 -0.30 12.91 22.53
C LEU A 108 -1.08 14.11 21.99
N LEU A 109 -2.22 14.41 22.59
CA LEU A 109 -3.01 15.61 22.26
C LEU A 109 -2.57 16.84 23.07
N GLY A 110 -2.15 16.62 24.31
CA GLY A 110 -1.80 17.68 25.25
C GLY A 110 -2.04 17.21 26.69
N THR A 111 -2.20 18.15 27.61
CA THR A 111 -2.45 17.89 29.03
C THR A 111 -3.88 18.25 29.44
N ASP A 112 -4.44 17.52 30.39
CA ASP A 112 -5.73 17.84 31.00
C ASP A 112 -5.61 18.95 32.06
N ALA A 113 -6.74 19.34 32.66
CA ALA A 113 -6.77 20.37 33.70
C ALA A 113 -5.96 20.01 34.97
N ASN A 114 -5.61 18.74 35.17
CA ASN A 114 -4.79 18.27 36.28
C ASN A 114 -3.31 18.10 35.88
N GLY A 115 -2.95 18.41 34.63
CA GLY A 115 -1.59 18.26 34.11
C GLY A 115 -1.23 16.85 33.65
N HIS A 116 -2.20 15.94 33.49
CA HIS A 116 -1.95 14.60 32.96
C HIS A 116 -2.00 14.59 31.43
N ASP A 117 -1.08 13.85 30.81
CA ASP A 117 -1.06 13.66 29.35
C ASP A 117 -2.30 12.93 28.84
N VAL A 118 -2.98 13.52 27.87
CA VAL A 118 -4.13 12.95 27.19
C VAL A 118 -3.69 12.44 25.82
N HIS A 119 -3.90 11.14 25.59
CA HIS A 119 -3.57 10.47 24.34
C HIS A 119 -4.83 10.03 23.60
N ILE A 120 -4.76 10.02 22.28
CA ILE A 120 -5.83 9.52 21.40
C ILE A 120 -5.27 8.44 20.46
N PRO A 121 -6.05 7.40 20.10
CA PRO A 121 -5.63 6.47 19.05
C PRO A 121 -5.36 7.20 17.73
N MET A 122 -4.28 6.83 17.02
CA MET A 122 -3.85 7.54 15.81
C MET A 122 -4.95 7.57 14.73
N ASN A 123 -5.66 6.45 14.53
CA ASN A 123 -6.79 6.35 13.59
C ASN A 123 -8.03 7.19 13.96
N LYS A 124 -8.00 7.92 15.08
CA LYS A 124 -9.06 8.84 15.50
C LYS A 124 -8.69 10.31 15.33
N LEU A 125 -7.49 10.64 14.84
CA LEU A 125 -7.10 12.03 14.57
C LEU A 125 -7.92 12.63 13.42
N VAL A 126 -8.03 11.89 12.32
CA VAL A 126 -8.79 12.25 11.12
C VAL A 126 -9.60 11.05 10.63
N PRO A 127 -10.61 11.24 9.77
CA PRO A 127 -11.33 10.12 9.17
C PRO A 127 -10.37 9.20 8.41
N MET A 128 -10.27 7.95 8.83
CA MET A 128 -9.40 6.93 8.23
C MET A 128 -10.20 5.67 7.90
N VAL A 129 -9.74 4.95 6.86
CA VAL A 129 -10.28 3.63 6.49
C VAL A 129 -10.08 2.66 7.65
N ASN A 130 -11.15 1.94 8.01
CA ASN A 130 -11.05 0.80 8.91
C ASN A 130 -10.51 -0.41 8.11
N PRO A 131 -9.42 -1.06 8.55
CA PRO A 131 -8.89 -2.22 7.85
C PRO A 131 -9.92 -3.32 7.59
N ASP A 132 -10.86 -3.54 8.51
CA ASP A 132 -11.88 -4.60 8.39
C ASP A 132 -12.86 -4.41 7.21
N ASP A 133 -12.89 -3.20 6.64
CA ASP A 133 -13.69 -2.81 5.49
C ASP A 133 -12.92 -2.90 4.16
N ILE A 134 -11.61 -3.20 4.19
CA ILE A 134 -10.78 -3.34 2.99
C ILE A 134 -11.21 -4.58 2.20
N VAL A 135 -11.46 -4.41 0.90
CA VAL A 135 -11.68 -5.51 -0.04
C VAL A 135 -10.35 -5.86 -0.69
N VAL A 136 -9.95 -7.14 -0.65
CA VAL A 136 -8.67 -7.59 -1.21
C VAL A 136 -8.88 -8.41 -2.48
N ASP A 137 -8.04 -8.14 -3.47
CA ASP A 137 -7.83 -8.95 -4.69
C ASP A 137 -6.33 -8.88 -5.03
N GLY A 138 -5.88 -9.47 -6.12
CA GLY A 138 -4.50 -9.34 -6.55
C GLY A 138 -4.04 -10.41 -7.52
N TRP A 139 -2.74 -10.41 -7.75
CA TRP A 139 -2.06 -11.26 -8.71
C TRP A 139 -0.98 -12.09 -8.03
N ASP A 140 -0.72 -13.27 -8.55
CA ASP A 140 0.43 -14.08 -8.18
C ASP A 140 0.82 -14.94 -9.37
N ILE A 141 2.12 -15.17 -9.54
CA ILE A 141 2.62 -16.09 -10.58
C ILE A 141 2.24 -17.55 -10.28
N SER A 142 1.81 -17.84 -9.04
CA SER A 142 1.25 -19.13 -8.64
C SER A 142 -0.28 -19.10 -8.64
N SER A 143 -0.92 -20.17 -9.09
CA SER A 143 -2.37 -20.38 -9.09
C SER A 143 -2.94 -20.80 -7.73
N MET A 144 -2.06 -21.03 -6.75
CA MET A 144 -2.42 -21.48 -5.40
C MET A 144 -3.43 -20.53 -4.75
N ASN A 145 -4.54 -21.08 -4.27
CA ASN A 145 -5.55 -20.31 -3.53
C ASN A 145 -4.98 -19.77 -2.21
N ILE A 146 -5.61 -18.73 -1.66
CA ILE A 146 -5.08 -18.03 -0.48
C ILE A 146 -5.09 -18.90 0.78
N GLY A 147 -6.00 -19.87 0.88
CA GLY A 147 -6.04 -20.83 1.98
C GLY A 147 -4.80 -21.73 2.00
N ASP A 148 -4.45 -22.31 0.86
CA ASP A 148 -3.26 -23.14 0.71
C ASP A 148 -1.98 -22.30 0.78
N ALA A 149 -1.99 -21.07 0.26
CA ALA A 149 -0.89 -20.13 0.42
C ALA A 149 -0.61 -19.81 1.89
N MET A 150 -1.65 -19.62 2.70
CA MET A 150 -1.55 -19.42 4.15
C MET A 150 -0.92 -20.63 4.84
N VAL A 151 -1.37 -21.85 4.48
CA VAL A 151 -0.79 -23.10 5.00
C VAL A 151 0.69 -23.23 4.62
N ARG A 152 1.02 -22.96 3.35
CA ARG A 152 2.39 -22.99 2.83
C ARG A 152 3.30 -21.97 3.53
N ALA A 153 2.76 -20.80 3.86
CA ALA A 153 3.51 -19.71 4.49
C ALA A 153 3.93 -20.03 5.92
N LYS A 154 3.18 -20.89 6.65
CA LYS A 154 3.48 -21.31 8.03
C LYS A 154 3.70 -20.14 9.00
N VAL A 155 2.95 -19.06 8.81
CA VAL A 155 3.04 -17.86 9.65
C VAL A 155 2.03 -17.92 10.80
N LEU A 156 0.78 -18.29 10.49
CA LEU A 156 -0.32 -18.26 11.45
C LEU A 156 -0.46 -19.58 12.21
N GLU A 157 -1.00 -19.52 13.42
CA GLU A 157 -1.31 -20.70 14.23
C GLU A 157 -2.37 -21.57 13.54
N VAL A 158 -2.20 -22.90 13.56
CA VAL A 158 -3.10 -23.86 12.90
C VAL A 158 -4.58 -23.66 13.30
N PRO A 159 -4.94 -23.47 14.59
CA PRO A 159 -6.33 -23.23 14.98
C PRO A 159 -6.95 -21.96 14.37
N LEU A 160 -6.14 -20.94 14.04
CA LEU A 160 -6.63 -19.77 13.31
C LEU A 160 -6.77 -20.12 11.82
N GLN A 161 -5.79 -20.81 11.24
CA GLN A 161 -5.84 -21.25 9.85
C GLN A 161 -7.13 -22.02 9.57
N ASP A 162 -7.46 -23.01 10.41
CA ASP A 162 -8.66 -23.85 10.25
C ASP A 162 -9.96 -23.02 10.23
N GLN A 163 -10.04 -21.95 11.03
CA GLN A 163 -11.22 -21.09 11.12
C GLN A 163 -11.44 -20.19 9.90
N VAL A 164 -10.37 -19.84 9.18
CA VAL A 164 -10.42 -18.96 7.99
C VAL A 164 -10.25 -19.73 6.68
N TYR A 165 -9.73 -20.95 6.72
CA TYR A 165 -9.35 -21.74 5.53
C TYR A 165 -10.48 -21.86 4.53
N LYS A 166 -11.70 -22.22 4.96
CA LYS A 166 -12.85 -22.40 4.07
C LYS A 166 -13.13 -21.15 3.23
N LYS A 167 -12.98 -19.95 3.80
CA LYS A 167 -13.19 -18.68 3.09
C LYS A 167 -12.02 -18.37 2.18
N LEU A 168 -10.79 -18.46 2.71
CA LEU A 168 -9.58 -18.11 1.98
C LEU A 168 -9.29 -19.06 0.82
N SER A 169 -9.71 -20.33 0.89
CA SER A 169 -9.51 -21.29 -0.20
C SER A 169 -10.37 -21.00 -1.44
N GLN A 170 -11.41 -20.17 -1.30
CA GLN A 170 -12.22 -19.68 -2.43
C GLN A 170 -11.58 -18.47 -3.12
N LEU A 171 -10.57 -17.84 -2.51
CA LEU A 171 -9.88 -16.69 -3.07
C LEU A 171 -8.69 -17.20 -3.89
N LYS A 172 -8.66 -16.83 -5.17
CA LYS A 172 -7.59 -17.21 -6.10
C LYS A 172 -6.94 -15.97 -6.69
N PRO A 173 -5.60 -15.93 -6.77
CA PRO A 173 -4.91 -14.85 -7.44
C PRO A 173 -5.19 -14.82 -8.94
N ARG A 174 -5.27 -13.62 -9.49
CA ARG A 174 -5.26 -13.39 -10.94
C ARG A 174 -3.88 -13.76 -11.52
N PRO A 175 -3.79 -14.15 -12.81
CA PRO A 175 -2.52 -14.41 -13.46
C PRO A 175 -1.61 -13.18 -13.41
N SER A 176 -0.33 -13.34 -13.08
CA SER A 176 0.62 -12.23 -12.97
C SER A 176 1.60 -12.19 -14.14
N ILE A 177 2.35 -11.10 -14.25
CA ILE A 177 3.52 -11.03 -15.13
C ILE A 177 4.66 -11.83 -14.49
N TYR A 178 5.25 -12.75 -15.26
CA TYR A 178 6.43 -13.50 -14.87
C TYR A 178 7.55 -13.20 -15.86
N ASP A 179 8.68 -12.73 -15.33
CA ASP A 179 9.89 -12.49 -16.09
C ASP A 179 11.07 -13.13 -15.35
N PRO A 180 11.59 -14.29 -15.84
CA PRO A 180 12.66 -15.02 -15.16
C PRO A 180 13.96 -14.24 -15.08
N ASP A 181 14.17 -13.23 -15.94
CA ASP A 181 15.38 -12.42 -15.91
C ASP A 181 15.38 -11.42 -14.75
N PHE A 182 14.21 -11.15 -14.15
CA PHE A 182 14.07 -10.19 -13.05
C PHE A 182 14.09 -10.81 -11.66
N ILE A 183 13.82 -12.11 -11.53
CA ILE A 183 13.73 -12.78 -10.23
C ILE A 183 14.60 -14.03 -10.18
N ALA A 184 14.78 -14.60 -9.00
CA ALA A 184 15.62 -15.78 -8.83
C ALA A 184 15.08 -16.97 -9.65
N ALA A 185 15.97 -17.70 -10.32
CA ALA A 185 15.62 -18.84 -11.19
C ALA A 185 14.86 -19.96 -10.47
N ASN A 186 15.01 -20.08 -9.14
CA ASN A 186 14.29 -21.05 -8.31
C ASN A 186 12.77 -20.75 -8.17
N GLN A 187 12.28 -19.66 -8.77
CA GLN A 187 10.85 -19.36 -8.82
C GLN A 187 10.14 -19.97 -10.04
N ALA A 188 10.87 -20.58 -10.98
CA ALA A 188 10.30 -21.12 -12.21
C ALA A 188 9.20 -22.17 -11.95
N ASP A 189 9.43 -23.10 -11.03
CA ASP A 189 8.46 -24.16 -10.71
C ASP A 189 7.17 -23.62 -10.05
N ARG A 190 7.21 -22.39 -9.54
CA ARG A 190 6.06 -21.72 -8.93
C ARG A 190 5.20 -20.97 -9.95
N ALA A 191 5.72 -20.70 -11.15
CA ALA A 191 5.10 -19.83 -12.15
C ALA A 191 4.12 -20.58 -13.07
N ASP A 192 2.96 -20.98 -12.56
CA ASP A 192 1.89 -21.67 -13.31
C ASP A 192 0.69 -20.76 -13.65
N ASN A 193 0.70 -19.50 -13.21
CA ASN A 193 -0.39 -18.53 -13.35
C ASN A 193 0.11 -17.23 -13.94
N THR A 194 0.43 -17.25 -15.24
CA THR A 194 1.12 -16.15 -15.91
C THR A 194 0.30 -15.50 -17.03
N ILE A 195 0.49 -14.19 -17.24
CA ILE A 195 -0.08 -13.46 -18.37
C ILE A 195 0.86 -13.64 -19.58
N PRO A 196 0.41 -14.33 -20.66
CA PRO A 196 1.23 -14.51 -21.84
C PRO A 196 1.30 -13.23 -22.69
N GLY A 197 2.21 -13.23 -23.66
CA GLY A 197 2.32 -12.17 -24.67
C GLY A 197 3.41 -11.15 -24.39
N THR A 198 3.37 -10.04 -25.14
CA THR A 198 4.32 -8.95 -25.01
C THR A 198 4.09 -8.15 -23.73
N ARG A 199 5.09 -7.39 -23.29
CA ARG A 199 4.98 -6.48 -22.15
C ARG A 199 3.82 -5.49 -22.29
N TYR A 200 3.53 -5.04 -23.52
CA TYR A 200 2.38 -4.17 -23.78
C TYR A 200 1.04 -4.91 -23.59
N GLN A 201 0.92 -6.16 -24.03
CA GLN A 201 -0.28 -6.98 -23.79
C GLN A 201 -0.47 -7.26 -22.30
N GLN A 202 0.62 -7.54 -21.59
CA GLN A 202 0.63 -7.72 -20.14
C GLN A 202 0.17 -6.44 -19.42
N TYR A 203 0.70 -5.27 -19.81
CA TYR A 203 0.23 -3.97 -19.31
C TYR A 203 -1.27 -3.78 -19.49
N GLN A 204 -1.79 -4.06 -20.70
CA GLN A 204 -3.22 -3.94 -20.99
C GLN A 204 -4.07 -4.87 -20.11
N GLN A 205 -3.57 -6.08 -19.83
CA GLN A 205 -4.25 -7.02 -18.94
C GLN A 205 -4.29 -6.50 -17.49
N ILE A 206 -3.20 -5.95 -16.95
CA ILE A 206 -3.19 -5.37 -15.59
C ILE A 206 -4.14 -4.19 -15.48
N VAL A 207 -4.17 -3.31 -16.49
CA VAL A 207 -5.14 -2.20 -16.56
C VAL A 207 -6.58 -2.74 -16.50
N LYS A 208 -6.89 -3.76 -17.32
CA LYS A 208 -8.20 -4.40 -17.35
C LYS A 208 -8.57 -5.05 -16.01
N ASP A 209 -7.62 -5.69 -15.35
CA ASP A 209 -7.84 -6.33 -14.05
C ASP A 209 -8.18 -5.31 -12.96
N ILE A 210 -7.50 -4.14 -12.95
CA ILE A 210 -7.82 -3.04 -12.02
C ILE A 210 -9.24 -2.52 -12.28
N GLN A 211 -9.62 -2.32 -13.54
CA GLN A 211 -10.96 -1.87 -13.92
C GLN A 211 -12.04 -2.88 -13.54
N ASP A 212 -11.80 -4.16 -13.80
CA ASP A 212 -12.68 -5.27 -13.44
C ASP A 212 -12.88 -5.37 -11.92
N PHE A 213 -11.79 -5.25 -11.15
CA PHE A 213 -11.86 -5.24 -9.69
C PHE A 213 -12.68 -4.05 -9.17
N LYS A 214 -12.42 -2.83 -9.66
CA LYS A 214 -13.21 -1.63 -9.31
C LYS A 214 -14.71 -1.87 -9.55
N LYS A 215 -15.05 -2.37 -10.75
CA LYS A 215 -16.44 -2.62 -11.16
C LYS A 215 -17.12 -3.71 -10.34
N SER A 216 -16.45 -4.84 -10.12
CA SER A 216 -17.03 -6.01 -9.46
C SER A 216 -17.16 -5.87 -7.94
N SER A 217 -16.23 -5.14 -7.30
CA SER A 217 -16.24 -4.94 -5.84
C SER A 217 -17.02 -3.71 -5.38
N GLY A 218 -17.27 -2.76 -6.29
CA GLY A 218 -17.90 -1.47 -5.98
C GLY A 218 -17.08 -0.59 -5.04
N VAL A 219 -15.75 -0.77 -5.02
CA VAL A 219 -14.82 0.09 -4.26
C VAL A 219 -14.66 1.44 -4.96
N GLU A 220 -14.48 2.49 -4.17
CA GLU A 220 -14.34 3.86 -4.66
C GLU A 220 -12.88 4.24 -4.88
N LYS A 221 -11.98 3.69 -4.05
CA LYS A 221 -10.53 3.85 -4.20
C LYS A 221 -9.86 2.49 -4.24
N VAL A 222 -8.85 2.38 -5.11
CA VAL A 222 -7.97 1.22 -5.18
C VAL A 222 -6.55 1.64 -4.87
N VAL A 223 -5.86 0.82 -4.10
CA VAL A 223 -4.42 0.88 -3.90
C VAL A 223 -3.81 -0.41 -4.42
N VAL A 224 -2.80 -0.31 -5.25
CA VAL A 224 -1.98 -1.43 -5.68
C VAL A 224 -0.76 -1.51 -4.76
N LEU A 225 -0.46 -2.70 -4.27
CA LEU A 225 0.69 -2.91 -3.40
C LEU A 225 1.56 -4.05 -3.95
N TRP A 226 2.82 -3.73 -4.23
CA TRP A 226 3.80 -4.75 -4.58
C TRP A 226 4.37 -5.40 -3.31
N THR A 227 4.04 -6.68 -3.11
CA THR A 227 4.59 -7.56 -2.08
C THR A 227 5.09 -8.89 -2.68
N ALA A 228 5.39 -8.91 -3.98
CA ALA A 228 5.93 -10.06 -4.69
C ALA A 228 7.44 -10.22 -4.41
N ASN A 229 8.10 -11.09 -5.15
CA ASN A 229 9.53 -11.32 -5.03
C ASN A 229 10.32 -10.03 -5.32
N THR A 230 11.48 -9.90 -4.68
CA THR A 230 12.44 -8.83 -5.00
C THR A 230 12.98 -9.05 -6.41
N GLU A 231 12.83 -8.03 -7.25
CA GLU A 231 13.42 -7.99 -8.58
C GLU A 231 14.87 -7.48 -8.53
N ARG A 232 15.71 -7.90 -9.49
CA ARG A 232 16.95 -7.15 -9.77
C ARG A 232 16.61 -5.74 -10.24
N PHE A 233 17.58 -4.84 -10.17
CA PHE A 233 17.44 -3.50 -10.75
C PHE A 233 17.40 -3.57 -12.28
N SER A 234 16.55 -2.75 -12.91
CA SER A 234 16.72 -2.42 -14.32
C SER A 234 17.79 -1.35 -14.49
N GLU A 235 18.43 -1.36 -15.65
CA GLU A 235 19.30 -0.29 -16.10
C GLU A 235 18.50 1.00 -16.34
N VAL A 236 19.09 2.15 -15.99
CA VAL A 236 18.47 3.46 -16.25
C VAL A 236 19.26 4.17 -17.33
N GLN A 237 18.63 4.38 -18.50
CA GLN A 237 19.30 4.89 -19.69
C GLN A 237 18.39 5.80 -20.53
N LYS A 238 18.98 6.85 -21.12
CA LYS A 238 18.29 7.74 -22.05
C LYS A 238 17.83 6.94 -23.27
N GLY A 239 16.62 7.20 -23.74
CA GLY A 239 15.97 6.45 -24.82
C GLY A 239 15.30 5.15 -24.36
N LEU A 240 15.45 4.74 -23.09
CA LEU A 240 14.86 3.54 -22.51
C LEU A 240 13.78 3.89 -21.48
N ASN A 241 14.16 4.59 -20.40
CA ASN A 241 13.28 4.76 -19.24
C ASN A 241 13.60 6.02 -18.42
N THR A 242 14.16 7.07 -19.00
CA THR A 242 14.39 8.35 -18.27
C THR A 242 13.21 9.30 -18.35
N THR A 243 12.27 9.08 -19.28
CA THR A 243 11.03 9.86 -19.40
C THR A 243 9.82 8.95 -19.55
N MET A 244 8.61 9.50 -19.33
CA MET A 244 7.36 8.76 -19.54
C MET A 244 7.21 8.30 -21.00
N ALA A 245 7.54 9.19 -21.96
CA ALA A 245 7.47 8.87 -23.38
C ALA A 245 8.43 7.72 -23.77
N GLU A 246 9.62 7.69 -23.17
CA GLU A 246 10.57 6.59 -23.37
C GLU A 246 10.04 5.28 -22.77
N LEU A 247 9.48 5.29 -21.55
CA LEU A 247 8.88 4.11 -20.95
C LEU A 247 7.74 3.54 -21.81
N GLU A 248 6.83 4.39 -22.28
CA GLU A 248 5.72 3.97 -23.14
C GLU A 248 6.22 3.38 -24.47
N LYS A 249 7.23 4.00 -25.07
CA LYS A 249 7.86 3.48 -26.29
C LYS A 249 8.53 2.14 -26.04
N SER A 250 9.33 2.03 -24.99
CA SER A 250 10.03 0.80 -24.60
C SER A 250 9.09 -0.35 -24.27
N LEU A 251 7.94 -0.05 -23.64
CA LEU A 251 6.88 -1.01 -23.38
C LEU A 251 6.29 -1.57 -24.69
N LYS A 252 5.97 -0.69 -25.65
CA LYS A 252 5.43 -1.07 -26.97
C LYS A 252 6.45 -1.83 -27.83
N GLU A 253 7.72 -1.46 -27.74
CA GLU A 253 8.84 -2.15 -28.40
C GLU A 253 9.29 -3.43 -27.67
N ASN A 254 8.61 -3.81 -26.59
CA ASN A 254 8.87 -5.02 -25.81
C ASN A 254 10.32 -5.13 -25.28
N LYS A 255 10.94 -4.00 -24.89
CA LYS A 255 12.32 -3.96 -24.38
C LYS A 255 12.47 -4.80 -23.11
N SER A 256 13.59 -5.53 -23.00
CA SER A 256 13.88 -6.44 -21.89
C SER A 256 14.03 -5.74 -20.54
N GLU A 257 14.55 -4.51 -20.50
CA GLU A 257 14.78 -3.78 -19.26
C GLU A 257 13.53 -3.13 -18.65
N ILE A 258 12.34 -3.44 -19.17
CA ILE A 258 11.06 -3.04 -18.55
C ILE A 258 10.58 -4.18 -17.65
N SER A 259 10.78 -4.02 -16.34
CA SER A 259 10.45 -5.04 -15.35
C SER A 259 8.93 -5.21 -15.17
N PRO A 260 8.47 -6.36 -14.65
CA PRO A 260 7.09 -6.53 -14.22
C PRO A 260 6.62 -5.42 -13.27
N SER A 261 7.38 -5.08 -12.22
CA SER A 261 6.99 -3.99 -11.30
C SER A 261 6.84 -2.63 -11.99
N THR A 262 7.63 -2.37 -13.03
CA THR A 262 7.49 -1.16 -13.88
C THR A 262 6.15 -1.16 -14.61
N ILE A 263 5.74 -2.31 -15.14
CA ILE A 263 4.45 -2.47 -15.84
C ILE A 263 3.27 -2.23 -14.87
N PHE A 264 3.33 -2.78 -13.65
CA PHE A 264 2.33 -2.53 -12.62
C PHE A 264 2.25 -1.04 -12.23
N ALA A 265 3.40 -0.36 -12.10
CA ALA A 265 3.44 1.06 -11.82
C ALA A 265 2.83 1.90 -12.95
N MET A 266 3.15 1.59 -14.21
CA MET A 266 2.55 2.25 -15.37
C MET A 266 1.04 2.03 -15.41
N ALA A 267 0.56 0.80 -15.17
CA ALA A 267 -0.86 0.48 -15.15
C ALA A 267 -1.60 1.20 -14.02
N ALA A 268 -1.02 1.24 -12.82
CA ALA A 268 -1.59 1.96 -11.69
C ALA A 268 -1.73 3.46 -11.97
N ILE A 269 -0.70 4.08 -12.56
CA ILE A 269 -0.72 5.49 -12.96
C ILE A 269 -1.80 5.74 -14.02
N ALA A 270 -1.89 4.89 -15.04
CA ALA A 270 -2.90 5.00 -16.10
C ALA A 270 -4.32 4.91 -15.54
N GLU A 271 -4.52 4.10 -14.51
CA GLU A 271 -5.80 3.91 -13.82
C GLU A 271 -6.10 4.93 -12.72
N GLY A 272 -5.19 5.88 -12.49
CA GLY A 272 -5.32 6.89 -11.44
C GLY A 272 -5.35 6.30 -10.03
N VAL A 273 -4.76 5.11 -9.83
CA VAL A 273 -4.71 4.43 -8.53
C VAL A 273 -3.32 4.57 -7.91
N SER A 274 -3.27 4.62 -6.58
CA SER A 274 -1.99 4.69 -5.88
C SER A 274 -1.28 3.35 -5.96
N LEU A 275 0.03 3.36 -6.22
CA LEU A 275 0.89 2.19 -6.06
C LEU A 275 1.94 2.43 -4.99
N ALA A 276 2.10 1.46 -4.10
CA ALA A 276 3.23 1.38 -3.17
C ALA A 276 4.04 0.10 -3.47
N CYS A 277 5.37 0.18 -3.32
CA CYS A 277 6.25 -0.96 -3.52
C CYS A 277 7.13 -1.20 -2.30
N PHE A 278 7.05 -2.42 -1.75
CA PHE A 278 7.82 -2.84 -0.60
C PHE A 278 9.09 -3.62 -0.95
N CYS A 279 9.38 -3.83 -2.24
CA CYS A 279 10.58 -4.51 -2.70
C CYS A 279 11.60 -3.54 -3.30
N PHE A 280 12.88 -3.82 -3.07
CA PHE A 280 14.00 -3.02 -3.58
C PHE A 280 14.29 -3.35 -5.05
N GLY A 281 13.35 -3.04 -5.94
CA GLY A 281 13.52 -3.07 -7.39
C GLY A 281 13.00 -1.77 -7.99
N LEU A 282 13.87 -0.99 -8.61
CA LEU A 282 13.60 0.21 -9.44
C LEU A 282 12.97 1.49 -8.84
N LEU A 283 11.97 1.41 -7.97
CA LEU A 283 11.12 2.59 -7.71
C LEU A 283 11.83 3.76 -6.98
N LYS A 284 13.02 3.54 -6.42
CA LYS A 284 13.80 4.60 -5.75
C LYS A 284 14.35 5.69 -6.70
N LYS A 285 14.68 5.39 -7.96
CA LYS A 285 15.29 6.40 -8.85
C LYS A 285 14.26 7.30 -9.54
N TRP A 286 13.09 6.76 -9.89
CA TRP A 286 12.09 7.47 -10.68
C TRP A 286 11.29 8.49 -9.87
N PHE A 287 10.86 8.13 -8.66
CA PHE A 287 10.05 9.04 -7.82
C PHE A 287 10.81 10.31 -7.38
N LYS A 288 12.15 10.26 -7.36
CA LYS A 288 12.98 11.39 -6.94
C LYS A 288 12.99 12.55 -7.95
N GLN A 289 12.64 12.32 -9.22
CA GLN A 289 12.70 13.34 -10.29
C GLN A 289 11.37 14.07 -10.56
N ARG A 290 10.25 13.63 -9.96
CA ARG A 290 8.93 14.27 -10.17
C ARG A 290 8.54 15.23 -9.03
N PHE A 291 9.30 15.23 -7.94
CA PHE A 291 9.07 16.06 -6.75
C PHE A 291 10.30 16.90 -6.37
N SER A 292 11.19 17.17 -7.35
CA SER A 292 12.30 18.11 -7.24
C SER A 292 12.13 19.21 -8.28
#